data_AF-A0A7J2ZLL2-F1
#
_entry.id   AF-A0A7J2ZLL2-F1
#
_cell.length_a   1.000
_cell.length_b   1.000
_cell.length_c   1.000
_cell.angle_alpha   90.00
_cell.angle_beta   90.00
_cell.angle_gamma   90.00
#
_symmetry.space_group_name_H-M   'P 1'
#
loop_
_entity.id
_entity.type
_entity.pdbx_description
1 polymer ?
#
loop_
_entity_poly.entity_id
_entity_poly.type
_entity_poly.pdbx_seq_one_letter_code
_entity_poly.pdbx_strand_id
1 'polypeptide(L)'
;MVDEEFEMVSLSPIRRLEKRVEKLEASTPTVAVKEFLQEIIDIIKLNQQLVDQLVKANDALRVELSRLPARIENLTSKIDELLELIKAAAKEEVIGPETFKSLIEKMEQLIETNKKIAESNEIVLSTLEELEKRLKKPPLPLTFKTSPPMQKPIQK
;
A
#
# COMPACT_ATOMS: atom_id res chain seq x y z
N MET A 1 21.38 82.92 22.26
CA MET A 1 20.78 81.92 23.17
C MET A 1 19.80 81.15 22.32
N VAL A 2 20.14 79.90 22.00
CA VAL A 2 19.29 79.00 21.22
C VAL A 2 18.67 78.08 22.27
N ASP A 3 17.43 78.38 22.64
CA ASP A 3 16.66 77.51 23.53
C ASP A 3 16.24 76.29 22.71
N GLU A 4 16.91 75.17 22.95
CA GLU A 4 16.52 73.86 22.43
C GLU A 4 15.23 73.44 23.15
N GLU A 5 14.09 73.82 22.59
CA GLU A 5 12.77 73.34 22.99
C GLU A 5 12.67 71.83 22.69
N PHE A 6 13.00 71.01 23.68
CA PHE A 6 12.72 69.58 23.64
C PHE A 6 11.20 69.37 23.67
N GLU A 7 10.62 69.12 22.49
CA GLU A 7 9.24 68.66 22.37
C GLU A 7 9.14 67.28 23.05
N MET A 8 8.47 67.23 24.20
CA MET A 8 8.33 66.01 24.99
C MET A 8 7.44 65.01 24.24
N VAL A 9 8.05 64.18 23.39
CA VAL A 9 7.36 63.11 22.68
C VAL A 9 6.81 62.14 23.72
N SER A 10 5.48 62.12 23.88
CA SER A 10 4.83 61.21 24.81
C SER A 10 5.24 59.76 24.50
N LEU A 11 5.82 59.05 25.47
CA LEU A 11 6.28 57.65 25.31
C LEU A 11 5.12 56.64 25.20
N SER A 12 3.87 57.11 25.26
CA SER A 12 2.66 56.29 25.29
C SER A 12 2.41 55.50 23.98
N PRO A 13 2.59 56.07 22.77
CA PRO A 13 2.47 55.33 21.52
C PRO A 13 3.58 54.29 21.34
N ILE A 14 4.81 54.59 21.78
CA ILE A 14 5.95 53.67 21.70
C ILE A 14 5.74 52.47 22.62
N ARG A 15 5.32 52.69 23.87
CA ARG A 15 4.97 51.60 24.80
C ARG A 15 3.80 50.74 24.30
N ARG A 16 2.84 51.34 23.58
CA ARG A 16 1.76 50.59 22.92
C ARG A 16 2.28 49.72 21.77
N LEU A 17 3.23 50.21 21.00
CA LEU A 17 3.88 49.44 19.94
C LEU A 17 4.72 48.30 20.53
N GLU A 18 5.51 48.58 21.56
CA GLU A 18 6.28 47.57 22.30
C GLU A 18 5.38 46.45 22.85
N LYS A 19 4.29 46.81 23.53
CA LYS A 19 3.31 45.84 24.04
C LYS A 19 2.56 45.09 22.92
N ARG A 20 2.46 45.65 21.72
CA ARG A 20 1.88 44.97 20.55
C ARG A 20 2.89 44.04 19.89
N VAL A 21 4.16 44.43 19.82
CA VAL A 21 5.27 43.61 19.33
C VAL A 21 5.49 42.43 20.27
N GLU A 22 5.56 42.65 21.58
CA GLU A 22 5.67 41.61 22.60
C GLU A 22 4.50 40.60 22.52
N LYS A 23 3.27 41.10 22.32
CA LYS A 23 2.11 40.22 22.10
C LYS A 23 2.19 39.45 20.79
N LEU A 24 2.70 40.06 19.71
CA LEU A 24 2.87 39.40 18.41
C LEU A 24 3.96 38.33 18.46
N GLU A 25 5.09 38.60 19.12
CA GLU A 25 6.15 37.63 19.35
C GLU A 25 5.67 36.46 20.23
N ALA A 26 4.93 36.76 21.31
CA ALA A 26 4.33 35.73 22.17
C ALA A 26 3.22 34.92 21.48
N SER A 27 2.57 35.48 20.44
CA SER A 27 1.54 34.80 19.65
C SER A 27 2.05 34.23 18.32
N THR A 28 3.36 34.30 18.04
CA THR A 28 3.93 33.77 16.81
C THR A 28 3.97 32.22 16.91
N PRO A 29 3.19 31.49 16.08
CA PRO A 29 2.98 30.05 16.20
C PRO A 29 4.11 29.23 15.55
N THR A 30 5.30 29.80 15.38
CA THR A 30 6.43 29.17 14.67
C THR A 30 6.88 27.87 15.31
N VAL A 31 6.75 27.73 16.64
CA VAL A 31 7.06 26.49 17.36
C VAL A 31 6.00 25.41 17.09
N ALA A 32 4.71 25.78 17.13
CA ALA A 32 3.61 24.85 16.85
C ALA A 32 3.61 24.33 15.41
N VAL A 33 4.00 25.17 14.44
CA VAL A 33 4.14 24.74 13.03
C VAL A 33 5.30 23.75 12.87
N LYS A 34 6.42 23.95 13.59
CA LYS A 34 7.57 23.04 13.53
C LYS A 34 7.23 21.67 14.14
N GLU A 35 6.54 21.65 15.28
CA GLU A 35 6.08 20.41 15.93
C GLU A 35 5.08 19.66 15.05
N PHE A 36 4.12 20.36 14.46
CA PHE A 36 3.16 19.79 13.52
C PHE A 36 3.83 19.21 12.25
N LEU A 37 4.82 19.93 11.69
CA LEU A 37 5.60 19.43 10.55
C LEU A 37 6.42 18.20 10.92
N GLN A 38 6.97 18.16 12.13
CA GLN A 38 7.70 17.00 12.63
C GLN A 38 6.79 15.78 12.74
N GLU A 39 5.58 15.95 13.29
CA GLU A 39 4.57 14.89 13.38
C GLU A 39 4.15 14.37 11.99
N ILE A 40 3.95 15.26 11.01
CA ILE A 40 3.68 14.87 9.62
C ILE A 40 4.83 14.05 9.04
N ILE A 41 6.07 14.47 9.25
CA ILE A 41 7.26 13.73 8.77
C ILE A 41 7.31 12.34 9.39
N ASP A 42 7.00 12.21 10.68
CA ASP A 42 7.05 10.94 11.37
C ASP A 42 5.90 10.01 10.93
N ILE A 43 4.70 10.54 10.65
CA ILE A 43 3.61 9.81 10.00
C ILE A 43 4.03 9.33 8.60
N ILE A 44 4.68 10.19 7.80
CA ILE A 44 5.16 9.82 6.45
C ILE A 44 6.18 8.68 6.54
N LYS A 45 7.14 8.76 7.46
CA LYS A 45 8.13 7.69 7.67
C LYS A 45 7.46 6.37 8.07
N LEU A 46 6.50 6.43 8.98
CA LEU A 46 5.77 5.24 9.44
C LEU A 46 4.96 4.61 8.30
N ASN A 47 4.29 5.44 7.49
CA ASN A 47 3.60 4.99 6.29
C ASN A 47 4.56 4.35 5.28
N GLN A 48 5.75 4.92 5.06
CA GLN A 48 6.74 4.34 4.16
C GLN A 48 7.23 2.98 4.68
N GLN A 49 7.47 2.84 5.99
CA GLN A 49 7.83 1.57 6.61
C GLN A 49 6.72 0.52 6.44
N LEU A 50 5.45 0.90 6.61
CA LEU A 50 4.32 0.00 6.38
C LEU A 50 4.22 -0.43 4.91
N VAL A 51 4.41 0.51 3.97
CA VAL A 51 4.45 0.21 2.54
C VAL A 51 5.59 -0.77 2.21
N ASP A 52 6.79 -0.54 2.76
CA ASP A 52 7.94 -1.42 2.54
C ASP A 52 7.69 -2.84 3.10
N GLN A 53 7.07 -2.95 4.29
CA GLN A 53 6.68 -4.23 4.86
C GLN A 53 5.62 -4.93 4.00
N LEU A 54 4.63 -4.19 3.49
CA LEU A 54 3.59 -4.71 2.62
C LEU A 54 4.18 -5.24 1.30
N VAL A 55 5.13 -4.52 0.70
CA VAL A 55 5.83 -4.96 -0.51
C VAL A 55 6.58 -6.27 -0.23
N LYS A 56 7.35 -6.35 0.87
CA LYS A 56 8.06 -7.58 1.25
C LYS A 56 7.13 -8.77 1.48
N ALA A 57 6.01 -8.55 2.16
CA ALA A 57 5.01 -9.60 2.39
C ALA A 57 4.36 -10.07 1.08
N ASN A 58 4.09 -9.14 0.16
CA ASN A 58 3.56 -9.45 -1.16
C ASN A 58 4.56 -10.26 -2.00
N ASP A 59 5.83 -9.86 -2.02
CA ASP A 59 6.90 -10.61 -2.69
C ASP A 59 7.03 -12.04 -2.14
N ALA A 60 6.97 -12.22 -0.82
CA ALA A 60 7.01 -13.53 -0.19
C ALA A 60 5.80 -14.40 -0.59
N LEU A 61 4.59 -13.84 -0.54
CA LEU A 61 3.37 -14.54 -0.98
C LEU A 61 3.42 -14.93 -2.46
N ARG A 62 3.94 -14.05 -3.32
CA ARG A 62 4.13 -14.32 -4.74
C ARG A 62 5.06 -15.51 -4.97
N VAL A 63 6.17 -15.60 -4.23
CA VAL A 63 7.11 -16.72 -4.32
C VAL A 63 6.47 -18.04 -3.86
N GLU A 64 5.62 -18.01 -2.84
CA GLU A 64 4.90 -19.22 -2.41
C GLU A 64 3.85 -19.64 -3.43
N LEU A 65 3.07 -18.69 -3.96
CA LEU A 65 2.08 -18.94 -5.00
C LEU A 65 2.71 -19.46 -6.30
N SER A 66 3.88 -18.94 -6.70
CA SER A 66 4.57 -19.40 -7.91
C SER A 66 5.06 -20.85 -7.81
N ARG A 67 5.13 -21.43 -6.61
CA ARG A 67 5.50 -22.83 -6.39
C ARG A 67 4.30 -23.78 -6.43
N LEU A 68 3.07 -23.28 -6.29
CA LEU A 68 1.86 -24.11 -6.26
C LEU A 68 1.58 -24.80 -7.60
N PRO A 69 1.65 -24.14 -8.79
CA PRO A 69 1.40 -24.80 -10.07
C PRO A 69 2.27 -26.04 -10.27
N ALA A 70 3.59 -25.91 -10.04
CA ALA A 70 4.51 -27.05 -10.15
C ALA A 70 4.18 -28.19 -9.17
N ARG A 71 3.72 -27.89 -7.96
CA ARG A 71 3.27 -28.92 -7.00
C ARG A 71 1.99 -29.61 -7.46
N ILE A 72 1.07 -28.86 -8.06
CA ILE A 72 -0.19 -29.37 -8.59
C ILE A 72 0.07 -30.26 -9.81
N GLU A 73 0.93 -29.85 -10.73
CA GLU A 73 1.36 -30.67 -11.88
C GLU A 73 1.97 -32.01 -11.43
N ASN A 74 2.87 -31.96 -10.45
CA ASN A 74 3.44 -33.18 -9.86
C ASN A 74 2.36 -34.09 -9.22
N LEU A 75 1.36 -33.51 -8.57
CA LEU A 75 0.24 -34.28 -8.01
C LEU A 75 -0.61 -34.91 -9.11
N THR A 76 -0.93 -34.16 -10.17
CA THR A 76 -1.66 -34.66 -11.34
C THR A 76 -0.91 -35.81 -12.01
N SER A 77 0.41 -35.70 -12.21
CA SER A 77 1.24 -36.78 -12.75
C SER A 77 1.16 -38.06 -11.91
N LYS A 78 1.24 -37.94 -10.58
CA LYS A 78 1.12 -39.10 -9.67
C LYS A 78 -0.26 -39.73 -9.70
N ILE A 79 -1.31 -38.92 -9.90
CA ILE A 79 -2.68 -39.41 -10.06
C ILE A 79 -2.81 -40.17 -11.38
N ASP A 80 -2.24 -39.66 -12.47
CA ASP A 80 -2.23 -40.33 -13.76
C ASP A 80 -1.47 -41.67 -13.71
N GLU A 81 -0.30 -41.70 -13.07
CA GLU A 81 0.46 -42.94 -12.81
C GLU A 81 -0.36 -43.95 -11.99
N LEU A 82 -1.05 -43.49 -10.93
CA LEU A 82 -1.94 -44.36 -10.15
C LEU A 82 -3.08 -44.91 -11.01
N LEU A 83 -3.69 -44.08 -11.86
CA LEU A 83 -4.74 -44.50 -12.78
C LEU A 83 -4.25 -45.56 -13.77
N GLU A 84 -3.02 -45.43 -14.27
CA GLU A 84 -2.41 -46.44 -15.13
C GLU A 84 -2.19 -47.77 -14.39
N LEU A 85 -1.66 -47.73 -13.16
CA LEU A 85 -1.50 -48.93 -12.32
C LEU A 85 -2.84 -49.60 -12.02
N ILE A 86 -3.87 -48.82 -11.68
CA ILE A 86 -5.21 -49.35 -11.42
C ILE A 86 -5.81 -49.94 -12.71
N LYS A 87 -5.64 -49.29 -13.87
CA LYS A 87 -6.07 -49.84 -15.17
C LYS A 87 -5.35 -51.13 -15.53
N ALA A 88 -4.07 -51.27 -15.19
CA ALA A 88 -3.31 -52.51 -15.37
C ALA A 88 -3.84 -53.62 -14.44
N ALA A 89 -4.04 -53.32 -13.15
CA ALA A 89 -4.56 -54.28 -12.17
C ALA A 89 -6.02 -54.71 -12.45
N ALA A 90 -6.86 -53.83 -12.98
CA ALA A 90 -8.23 -54.15 -13.38
C ALA A 90 -8.29 -55.10 -14.59
N LYS A 91 -7.27 -55.09 -15.47
CA LYS A 91 -7.13 -56.09 -16.55
C LYS A 91 -6.74 -57.47 -16.01
N GLU A 92 -6.19 -57.55 -14.81
CA GLU A 92 -5.80 -58.79 -14.11
C GLU A 92 -6.88 -59.30 -13.11
N GLU A 93 -8.14 -58.85 -13.23
CA GLU A 93 -9.33 -59.36 -12.51
C GLU A 93 -9.47 -59.02 -11.00
N VAL A 94 -8.74 -58.04 -10.45
CA VAL A 94 -8.73 -57.81 -8.98
C VAL A 94 -9.83 -56.85 -8.46
N ILE A 95 -10.49 -56.06 -9.32
CA ILE A 95 -11.43 -55.01 -8.87
C ILE A 95 -12.76 -55.08 -9.64
N GLY A 96 -13.89 -55.06 -8.92
CA GLY A 96 -15.22 -55.03 -9.51
C GLY A 96 -15.44 -53.81 -10.44
N PRO A 97 -16.12 -53.97 -11.59
CA PRO A 97 -16.20 -52.95 -12.65
C PRO A 97 -16.91 -51.66 -12.21
N GLU A 98 -17.89 -51.76 -11.30
CA GLU A 98 -18.64 -50.62 -10.74
C GLU A 98 -17.76 -49.73 -9.83
N THR A 99 -17.01 -50.35 -8.91
CA THR A 99 -16.11 -49.63 -7.99
C THR A 99 -14.94 -48.99 -8.72
N PHE A 100 -14.47 -49.63 -9.80
CA PHE A 100 -13.40 -49.12 -10.65
C PHE A 100 -13.83 -47.88 -11.44
N LYS A 101 -15.03 -47.90 -12.06
CA LYS A 101 -15.57 -46.72 -12.75
C LYS A 101 -15.72 -45.52 -11.83
N SER A 102 -16.32 -45.71 -10.64
CA SER A 102 -16.51 -44.61 -9.69
C SER A 102 -15.18 -44.02 -9.20
N LEU A 103 -14.14 -44.84 -9.04
CA LEU A 103 -12.81 -44.37 -8.65
C LEU A 103 -12.17 -43.54 -9.77
N ILE A 104 -12.23 -44.00 -11.03
CA ILE A 104 -11.72 -43.25 -12.18
C ILE A 104 -12.41 -41.89 -12.28
N GLU A 105 -13.74 -41.85 -12.21
CA GLU A 105 -14.50 -40.60 -12.28
C GLU A 105 -14.08 -39.62 -11.18
N LYS A 106 -13.88 -40.08 -9.95
CA LYS A 106 -13.39 -39.23 -8.85
C LYS A 106 -11.97 -38.73 -9.07
N MET A 107 -11.09 -39.55 -9.65
CA MET A 107 -9.72 -39.13 -9.95
C MET A 107 -9.67 -38.14 -11.12
N GLU A 108 -10.47 -38.35 -12.16
CA GLU A 108 -10.62 -37.39 -13.26
C GLU A 108 -11.19 -36.06 -12.77
N GLN A 109 -12.20 -36.09 -11.90
CA GLN A 109 -12.69 -34.88 -11.21
C GLN A 109 -11.59 -34.20 -10.40
N LEU A 110 -10.73 -34.98 -9.71
CA LEU A 110 -9.62 -34.42 -8.94
C LEU A 110 -8.59 -33.73 -9.86
N ILE A 111 -8.23 -34.36 -10.99
CA ILE A 111 -7.35 -33.77 -12.02
C ILE A 111 -7.96 -32.46 -12.53
N GLU A 112 -9.24 -32.46 -12.86
CA GLU A 112 -9.94 -31.28 -13.38
C GLU A 112 -9.97 -30.15 -12.35
N THR A 113 -10.27 -30.46 -11.08
CA THR A 113 -10.22 -29.45 -10.00
C THR A 113 -8.82 -28.91 -9.79
N ASN A 114 -7.80 -29.77 -9.84
CA ASN A 114 -6.39 -29.38 -9.73
C ASN A 114 -5.97 -28.45 -10.87
N LYS A 115 -6.36 -28.74 -12.12
CA LYS A 115 -6.11 -27.85 -13.27
C LYS A 115 -6.75 -26.47 -13.06
N LYS A 116 -8.02 -26.42 -12.65
CA LYS A 116 -8.71 -25.15 -12.35
C LYS A 116 -8.02 -24.35 -11.24
N ILE A 117 -7.51 -25.03 -10.21
CA ILE A 117 -6.74 -24.37 -9.14
C ILE A 117 -5.42 -23.82 -9.69
N ALA A 118 -4.72 -24.54 -10.57
CA ALA A 118 -3.50 -24.05 -11.20
C ALA A 118 -3.76 -22.79 -12.03
N GLU A 119 -4.80 -22.79 -12.87
CA GLU A 119 -5.22 -21.61 -13.65
C GLU A 119 -5.60 -20.42 -12.74
N SER A 120 -6.37 -20.67 -11.68
CA SER A 120 -6.72 -19.64 -10.70
C SER A 120 -5.46 -19.05 -10.02
N ASN A 121 -4.45 -19.87 -9.74
CA ASN A 121 -3.20 -19.39 -9.13
C ASN A 121 -2.41 -18.52 -10.10
N GLU A 122 -2.41 -18.83 -11.41
CA GLU A 122 -1.81 -17.96 -12.44
C GLU A 122 -2.50 -16.59 -12.51
N ILE A 123 -3.84 -16.59 -12.46
CA ILE A 123 -4.62 -15.34 -12.42
C ILE A 123 -4.25 -14.53 -11.18
N VAL A 124 -4.21 -15.14 -10.00
CA VAL A 124 -3.83 -14.44 -8.75
C VAL A 124 -2.41 -13.86 -8.88
N LEU A 125 -1.45 -14.61 -9.41
CA LEU A 125 -0.09 -14.10 -9.64
C LEU A 125 -0.08 -12.85 -10.54
N SER A 126 -0.86 -12.86 -11.64
CA SER A 126 -0.96 -11.68 -12.51
C SER A 126 -1.55 -10.45 -11.80
N THR A 127 -2.56 -10.65 -10.95
CA THR A 127 -3.15 -9.54 -10.17
C THR A 127 -2.20 -9.00 -9.11
N LEU A 128 -1.38 -9.86 -8.51
CA LEU A 128 -0.33 -9.44 -7.57
C LEU A 128 0.75 -8.62 -8.28
N GLU A 129 1.14 -9.00 -9.51
CA GLU A 129 2.07 -8.19 -10.33
C GLU A 129 1.52 -6.80 -10.65
N GLU A 130 0.22 -6.68 -10.92
CA GLU A 130 -0.41 -5.38 -11.14
C GLU A 130 -0.43 -4.52 -9.86
N LEU A 131 -0.72 -5.12 -8.72
CA LEU A 131 -0.69 -4.45 -7.42
C LEU A 131 0.73 -3.98 -7.07
N GLU A 132 1.74 -4.81 -7.30
CA GLU A 132 3.15 -4.47 -7.11
C GLU A 132 3.55 -3.24 -7.96
N LYS A 133 3.15 -3.21 -9.24
CA LYS A 133 3.39 -2.06 -10.13
C LYS A 133 2.70 -0.78 -9.64
N ARG A 134 1.52 -0.90 -9.02
CA ARG A 134 0.81 0.24 -8.42
C ARG A 134 1.45 0.72 -7.12
N LEU A 135 1.96 -0.18 -6.30
CA LEU A 135 2.65 0.14 -5.05
C LEU A 135 4.05 0.74 -5.28
N LYS A 136 4.75 0.33 -6.35
CA LYS A 136 6.06 0.87 -6.73
C LYS A 136 6.00 2.21 -7.48
N LYS A 137 4.81 2.70 -7.87
CA LYS A 137 4.69 4.03 -8.49
C LYS A 137 5.01 5.10 -7.44
N PRO A 138 6.03 5.95 -7.65
CA PRO A 138 6.36 7.00 -6.70
C PRO A 138 5.19 7.99 -6.58
N PRO A 139 4.95 8.57 -5.39
CA PRO A 139 3.94 9.61 -5.23
C PRO A 139 4.31 10.78 -6.15
N LEU A 140 3.36 11.19 -6.99
CA LEU A 140 3.48 12.41 -7.80
C LEU A 140 3.86 13.57 -6.88
N PRO A 141 4.81 14.44 -7.27
CA PRO A 141 5.16 15.59 -6.46
C PRO A 141 3.90 16.43 -6.26
N LEU A 142 3.53 16.65 -4.99
CA LEU A 142 2.45 17.54 -4.59
C LEU A 142 2.78 18.94 -5.11
N THR A 143 2.26 19.30 -6.29
CA THR A 143 2.27 20.68 -6.75
C THR A 143 1.33 21.43 -5.83
N PHE A 144 1.88 22.11 -4.81
CA PHE A 144 1.16 23.10 -4.04
C PHE A 144 0.68 24.18 -5.02
N LYS A 145 -0.59 24.12 -5.42
CA LYS A 145 -1.24 25.21 -6.14
C LYS A 145 -1.24 26.41 -5.19
N THR A 146 -0.35 27.36 -5.44
CA THR A 146 -0.39 28.67 -4.79
C THR A 146 -1.76 29.29 -5.04
N SER A 147 -2.51 29.52 -3.97
CA SER A 147 -3.80 30.20 -4.00
C SER A 147 -3.68 31.54 -4.74
N PRO A 148 -4.63 31.91 -5.61
CA PRO A 148 -4.59 33.20 -6.28
C PRO A 148 -4.74 34.35 -5.26
N PRO A 149 -4.08 35.51 -5.50
CA PRO A 149 -4.10 36.63 -4.56
C PRO A 149 -5.52 37.20 -4.43
N MET A 150 -5.99 37.35 -3.19
CA MET A 150 -7.25 38.02 -2.87
C MET A 150 -7.23 39.45 -3.44
N GLN A 151 -8.14 39.74 -4.37
CA GLN A 151 -8.36 41.10 -4.86
C GLN A 151 -8.98 41.93 -3.73
N LYS A 152 -8.36 43.08 -3.43
CA LYS A 152 -8.88 44.04 -2.45
C LYS A 152 -10.22 44.62 -2.94
N PRO A 153 -11.20 44.86 -2.05
CA PRO A 153 -12.46 45.45 -2.44
C PRO A 153 -12.24 46.90 -2.90
N ILE A 154 -12.74 47.21 -4.09
CA ILE A 154 -12.83 48.56 -4.63
C ILE A 154 -13.91 49.29 -3.85
N GLN A 155 -13.53 50.32 -3.09
CA GLN A 155 -14.47 51.27 -2.53
C GLN A 155 -14.91 52.24 -3.63
N LYS A 156 -16.21 52.31 -3.89
CA LYS A 156 -16.89 53.48 -4.45
C LYS A 156 -18.21 53.67 -3.73
#